data_AF-A0A350DNR3-F1
#
_entry.id   AF-A0A350DNR3-F1
#
_cell.length_a   1.000
_cell.length_b   1.000
_cell.length_c   1.000
_cell.angle_alpha   90.00
_cell.angle_beta   90.00
_cell.angle_gamma   90.00
#
_symmetry.space_group_name_H-M   'P 1'
#
loop_
_entity.id
_entity.type
_entity.pdbx_description
1 polymer ?
#
loop_
_entity_poly.entity_id
_entity_poly.type
_entity_poly.pdbx_seq_one_letter_code
_entity_poly.pdbx_strand_id
1 'polypeptide(L)'
;MSNYLDAVIVEHNPTNKVIDRAVIWLHGLGASGHDFEPVVPQLGLADDMAVRFIFPHAPNRPVTVNGGMVMPAWYDILEMSLERKVDIAQIEESSQQIH
;
A
#
# COMPACT_ATOMS: atom_id res chain seq x y z
N MET A 1 20.63 1.20 6.05
CA MET A 1 19.28 0.69 6.40
C MET A 1 18.36 1.12 5.27
N SER A 2 17.43 0.26 4.85
CA SER A 2 16.52 0.58 3.73
C SER A 2 15.64 1.77 4.08
N ASN A 3 15.38 2.66 3.11
CA ASN A 3 14.43 3.78 3.26
C ASN A 3 12.98 3.37 2.94
N TYR A 4 12.75 2.10 2.57
CA TYR A 4 11.43 1.59 2.21
C TYR A 4 10.63 1.15 3.44
N LEU A 5 9.31 1.35 3.38
CA LEU A 5 8.38 0.92 4.42
C LEU A 5 8.34 -0.61 4.53
N ASP A 6 8.01 -1.07 5.74
CA ASP A 6 7.64 -2.46 5.96
C ASP A 6 6.45 -2.82 5.07
N ALA A 7 6.47 -4.04 4.54
CA ALA A 7 5.46 -4.52 3.62
C ALA A 7 5.19 -6.01 3.84
N VAL A 8 3.94 -6.40 3.65
CA VAL A 8 3.62 -7.81 3.48
C VAL A 8 3.95 -8.23 2.06
N ILE A 9 4.58 -9.40 1.92
CA ILE A 9 4.95 -9.97 0.63
C ILE A 9 4.17 -11.28 0.44
N VAL A 10 3.44 -11.36 -0.66
CA VAL A 10 2.72 -12.57 -1.09
C VAL A 10 3.16 -12.93 -2.49
N GLU A 11 3.52 -14.18 -2.74
CA GLU A 11 3.95 -14.64 -4.06
C GLU A 11 2.92 -15.60 -4.66
N HIS A 12 2.41 -15.28 -5.85
CA HIS A 12 1.70 -16.24 -6.70
C HIS A 12 2.73 -16.86 -7.65
N ASN A 13 3.17 -18.08 -7.32
CA ASN A 13 4.17 -18.80 -8.11
C ASN A 13 4.00 -20.33 -7.99
N PRO A 14 2.85 -20.89 -8.39
CA PRO A 14 2.56 -22.32 -8.17
C PRO A 14 3.47 -23.25 -9.00
N THR A 15 4.06 -22.74 -10.09
CA THR A 15 4.97 -23.49 -10.96
C THR A 15 6.46 -23.24 -10.68
N ASN A 16 6.78 -22.51 -9.60
CA ASN A 16 8.14 -22.20 -9.14
C ASN A 16 9.06 -21.64 -10.25
N LYS A 17 8.54 -20.68 -11.03
CA LYS A 17 9.30 -19.95 -12.06
C LYS A 17 10.06 -18.79 -11.44
N VAL A 18 10.95 -18.18 -12.22
CA VAL A 18 11.55 -16.89 -11.88
C VAL A 18 10.44 -15.84 -11.84
N ILE A 19 10.31 -15.12 -10.72
CA ILE A 19 9.39 -14.00 -10.60
C ILE A 19 9.95 -12.80 -11.39
N ASP A 20 9.21 -12.38 -12.40
CA ASP A 20 9.53 -11.28 -13.31
C ASP A 20 8.48 -10.16 -13.29
N ARG A 21 7.45 -10.29 -12.45
CA ARG A 21 6.34 -9.35 -12.30
C ARG A 21 6.14 -8.97 -10.85
N ALA A 22 5.77 -7.71 -10.62
CA ALA A 22 5.42 -7.22 -9.29
C ALA A 22 4.13 -6.39 -9.34
N VAL A 23 3.38 -6.44 -8.25
CA VAL A 23 2.24 -5.56 -7.98
C VAL A 23 2.48 -4.92 -6.62
N ILE A 24 2.50 -3.59 -6.58
CA ILE A 24 2.53 -2.84 -5.33
C ILE A 24 1.14 -2.29 -5.11
N TRP A 25 0.52 -2.66 -3.99
CA TRP A 25 -0.86 -2.30 -3.69
C TRP A 25 -0.93 -1.47 -2.42
N LEU A 26 -1.30 -0.19 -2.58
CA LEU A 26 -1.45 0.75 -1.47
C LEU A 26 -2.87 0.67 -0.90
N HIS A 27 -3.00 0.36 0.40
CA HIS A 27 -4.28 0.30 1.08
C HIS A 27 -4.91 1.70 1.28
N GLY A 28 -6.21 1.73 1.60
CA GLY A 28 -6.94 2.96 1.93
C GLY A 28 -6.65 3.50 3.34
N LEU A 29 -7.21 4.67 3.66
CA LEU A 29 -7.08 5.30 4.99
C LEU A 29 -7.52 4.36 6.12
N GLY A 30 -6.70 4.24 7.17
CA GLY A 30 -7.00 3.44 8.37
C GLY A 30 -6.83 1.93 8.22
N ALA A 31 -6.57 1.44 7.01
CA ALA A 31 -6.35 0.03 6.71
C ALA A 31 -4.88 -0.39 6.92
N SER A 32 -4.57 -1.65 6.63
CA SER A 32 -3.21 -2.17 6.64
C SER A 32 -2.90 -3.03 5.41
N GLY A 33 -1.61 -3.30 5.13
CA GLY A 33 -1.19 -4.24 4.09
C GLY A 33 -1.75 -5.66 4.26
N HIS A 34 -2.06 -6.08 5.50
CA HIS A 34 -2.63 -7.40 5.77
C HIS A 34 -4.05 -7.58 5.22
N ASP A 35 -4.78 -6.49 5.02
CA ASP A 35 -6.19 -6.52 4.63
C ASP A 35 -6.37 -7.07 3.19
N PHE A 36 -5.29 -7.07 2.40
CA PHE A 36 -5.31 -7.48 0.98
C PHE A 36 -4.61 -8.82 0.69
N GLU A 37 -3.86 -9.41 1.63
CA GLU A 37 -3.25 -10.74 1.41
C GLU A 37 -4.28 -11.79 0.95
N PRO A 38 -5.48 -11.89 1.58
CA PRO A 38 -6.47 -12.91 1.20
C PRO A 38 -7.10 -12.68 -0.18
N VAL A 39 -6.85 -11.51 -0.80
CA VAL A 39 -7.35 -11.18 -2.14
C VAL A 39 -6.49 -11.85 -3.21
N VAL A 40 -5.18 -12.05 -2.99
CA VAL A 40 -4.26 -12.56 -4.02
C VAL A 40 -4.75 -13.89 -4.65
N PRO A 41 -5.17 -14.91 -3.87
CA PRO A 41 -5.70 -16.15 -4.45
C PRO A 41 -7.02 -15.97 -5.22
N GLN A 42 -7.76 -14.88 -4.96
CA GLN A 42 -9.06 -14.59 -5.59
C GLN A 42 -8.93 -13.84 -6.92
N LEU A 43 -7.74 -13.37 -7.28
CA LEU A 43 -7.51 -12.62 -8.53
C LEU A 43 -7.59 -13.49 -9.79
N GLY A 44 -7.68 -14.82 -9.65
CA GLY A 44 -7.79 -15.73 -10.79
C GLY A 44 -6.57 -15.70 -11.71
N LEU A 45 -5.38 -15.47 -11.15
CA LEU A 45 -4.13 -15.46 -11.91
C LEU A 45 -3.86 -16.87 -12.46
N ALA A 46 -3.36 -16.92 -13.70
CA ALA A 46 -2.99 -18.19 -14.30
C ALA A 46 -1.81 -18.83 -13.54
N ASP A 47 -1.77 -20.15 -13.43
CA ASP A 47 -0.72 -20.90 -12.72
C ASP A 47 0.67 -20.72 -13.34
N ASP A 48 0.71 -20.33 -14.61
CA ASP A 48 1.95 -20.10 -15.34
C ASP A 48 2.54 -18.69 -15.13
N MET A 49 1.83 -17.80 -14.40
CA MET A 49 2.31 -16.50 -13.98
C MET A 49 3.09 -16.59 -12.66
N ALA A 50 4.22 -15.89 -12.58
CA ALA A 50 4.99 -15.70 -11.35
C ALA A 50 4.98 -14.21 -10.97
N VAL A 51 4.27 -13.87 -9.89
CA VAL A 51 4.03 -12.48 -9.49
C VAL A 51 4.30 -12.30 -8.00
N ARG A 52 5.06 -11.26 -7.64
CA ARG A 52 5.20 -10.81 -6.25
C ARG A 52 4.25 -9.66 -5.96
N PHE A 53 3.39 -9.82 -4.97
CA PHE A 53 2.56 -8.77 -4.41
C PHE A 53 3.25 -8.16 -3.21
N ILE A 54 3.27 -6.82 -3.17
CA ILE A 54 3.90 -6.02 -2.13
C ILE A 54 2.82 -5.10 -1.55
N PHE A 55 2.51 -5.29 -0.27
CA PHE A 55 1.50 -4.54 0.46
C PHE A 55 2.18 -3.69 1.54
N PRO A 56 2.69 -2.50 1.21
CA PRO A 56 3.36 -1.64 2.19
C PRO A 56 2.37 -1.10 3.23
N HIS A 57 2.87 -0.85 4.44
CA HIS A 57 2.11 -0.27 5.54
C HIS A 57 2.31 1.25 5.59
N ALA A 58 1.21 2.00 5.50
CA ALA A 58 1.27 3.44 5.70
C ALA A 58 1.71 3.77 7.14
N PRO A 59 2.51 4.83 7.34
CA PRO A 59 2.86 5.28 8.68
C PRO A 59 1.62 5.78 9.44
N ASN A 60 1.66 5.68 10.77
CA ASN A 60 0.65 6.30 11.63
C ASN A 60 0.88 7.81 11.69
N ARG A 61 -0.11 8.59 11.26
CA ARG A 61 -0.04 10.06 11.26
C ARG A 61 -1.42 10.67 11.59
N PRO A 62 -1.47 11.90 12.15
CA PRO A 62 -2.74 12.59 12.41
C PRO A 62 -3.44 12.93 11.11
N VAL A 63 -4.77 12.77 11.08
CA VAL A 63 -5.60 13.02 9.90
C VAL A 63 -6.63 14.12 10.19
N THR A 64 -6.52 15.24 9.48
CA THR A 64 -7.26 16.49 9.73
C THR A 64 -8.77 16.32 9.56
N VAL A 65 -9.23 15.71 8.47
CA VAL A 65 -10.66 15.37 8.25
C VAL A 65 -11.27 14.55 9.39
N ASN A 66 -10.44 13.72 10.03
CA ASN A 66 -10.84 12.86 11.13
C ASN A 66 -10.58 13.51 12.50
N GLY A 67 -10.55 14.84 12.58
CA GLY A 67 -10.35 15.57 13.84
C GLY A 67 -8.96 15.37 14.47
N GLY A 68 -7.94 15.04 13.66
CA GLY A 68 -6.58 14.81 14.13
C GLY A 68 -6.34 13.41 14.72
N MET A 69 -7.28 12.48 14.58
CA MET A 69 -7.07 11.08 14.98
C MET A 69 -5.85 10.49 14.26
N VAL A 70 -5.00 9.79 15.01
CA VAL A 70 -3.80 9.11 14.49
C VAL A 70 -4.19 7.73 13.99
N MET A 71 -3.92 7.46 12.72
CA MET A 71 -4.19 6.18 12.06
C MET A 71 -3.25 5.97 10.87
N PRO A 72 -3.19 4.77 10.28
CA PRO A 72 -2.43 4.54 9.05
C PRO A 72 -2.90 5.45 7.92
N ALA A 73 -2.03 6.31 7.42
CA ALA A 73 -2.32 7.21 6.31
C ALA A 73 -1.05 7.56 5.51
N TRP A 74 -1.16 7.59 4.19
CA TRP A 74 -0.08 7.97 3.27
C TRP A 74 0.17 9.48 3.26
N TYR A 75 -0.87 10.27 3.51
CA TYR A 75 -0.82 11.72 3.57
C TYR A 75 -2.03 12.25 4.33
N ASP A 76 -1.93 13.47 4.83
CA ASP A 76 -3.03 14.14 5.50
C ASP A 76 -4.10 14.60 4.49
N ILE A 77 -5.36 14.36 4.85
CA ILE A 77 -6.54 14.76 4.10
C ILE A 77 -7.13 15.97 4.85
N LEU A 78 -6.95 17.15 4.28
CA LEU A 78 -7.28 18.41 4.95
C LEU A 78 -8.77 18.75 4.86
N GLU A 79 -9.44 18.26 3.83
CA GLU A 79 -10.88 18.49 3.60
C GLU A 79 -11.55 17.38 2.80
N MET A 80 -12.85 17.18 3.02
CA MET A 80 -13.70 16.31 2.21
C MET A 80 -14.38 17.10 1.09
N SER A 81 -13.58 17.68 0.19
CA SER A 81 -14.08 18.27 -1.06
C SER A 81 -13.72 17.37 -2.23
N LEU A 82 -14.39 17.52 -3.39
CA LEU A 82 -13.98 16.85 -4.62
C LEU A 82 -12.63 17.40 -5.14
N GLU A 83 -12.38 18.69 -4.88
CA GLU A 83 -11.13 19.39 -5.13
C GLU A 83 -10.13 19.20 -3.97
N ARG A 84 -10.05 17.96 -3.46
CA ARG A 84 -9.35 17.60 -2.21
C ARG A 84 -8.06 18.39 -2.02
N LYS A 85 -8.03 19.26 -1.02
CA LYS A 85 -6.78 19.77 -0.48
C LYS A 85 -6.09 18.65 0.32
N VAL A 86 -4.91 18.27 -0.14
CA VAL A 86 -4.06 17.23 0.45
C VAL A 86 -2.69 17.79 0.79
N ASP A 87 -1.99 17.14 1.71
CA ASP A 87 -0.59 17.47 1.99
C ASP A 87 0.33 16.87 0.92
N ILE A 88 0.80 17.71 -0.01
CA ILE A 88 1.67 17.30 -1.11
C ILE A 88 3.04 16.85 -0.62
N ALA A 89 3.60 17.49 0.42
CA ALA A 89 4.91 17.13 0.94
C ALA A 89 4.88 15.71 1.53
N GLN A 90 3.78 15.36 2.20
CA GLN A 90 3.55 14.01 2.71
C GLN A 90 3.32 12.97 1.60
N ILE A 91 2.72 13.35 0.49
CA ILE A 91 2.61 12.48 -0.70
C ILE A 91 4.00 12.19 -1.27
N GLU A 92 4.83 13.23 -1.45
CA GLU A 92 6.19 13.10 -1.94
C GLU A 92 7.05 12.25 -1.00
N GLU A 93 6.98 12.49 0.31
CA GLU A 93 7.62 11.68 1.34
C GLU A 93 7.24 10.20 1.21
N SER A 94 5.93 9.89 1.21
CA SER A 94 5.46 8.50 1.09
C SER A 94 5.93 7.85 -0.20
N SER A 95 5.94 8.58 -1.32
CA SER A 95 6.38 8.05 -2.61
C SER A 95 7.84 7.59 -2.61
N GLN A 96 8.70 8.22 -1.81
CA GLN A 96 10.12 7.86 -1.69
C GLN A 96 10.34 6.60 -0.83
N GLN A 97 9.31 6.17 -0.09
CA GLN A 97 9.38 5.04 0.82
C GLN A 97 8.68 3.78 0.28
N ILE A 98 8.16 3.81 -0.95
CA ILE A 98 7.56 2.64 -1.63
C ILE A 98 8.65 1.90 -2.43
N HIS A 99 8.58 0.55 -2.42
CA HIS A 99 9.51 -0.37 -3.10
C HIS A 99 9.50 -0.23 -4.63
#